data_AF-A0A1V9YBP2-F1
#
_entry.id   AF-A0A1V9YBP2-F1
#
_cell.length_a   1.000
_cell.length_b   1.000
_cell.length_c   1.000
_cell.angle_alpha   90.00
_cell.angle_beta   90.00
_cell.angle_gamma   90.00
#
_symmetry.space_group_name_H-M   'P 1'
#
loop_
_entity.id
_entity.type
_entity.pdbx_description
1 polymer ?
#
loop_
_entity_poly.entity_id
_entity_poly.type
_entity_poly.pdbx_seq_one_letter_code
_entity_poly.pdbx_strand_id
1 'polypeptide(L)'
;VSAFAPICHPTQCPWGIKAFTGYLGTDQSTWKNYDATLLVLEKGANTNLDILIDQGTDDSFLNDKQLLPEAFEAACQKVGQPLTLRMQEGYDHGYYFISTFMESHINHHADVLHKP
;
A
#
# COMPACT_ATOMS: atom_id res chain seq x y z
N VAL A 1 -10.18 3.86 -2.35
CA VAL A 1 -9.53 2.52 -2.50
C VAL A 1 -8.97 2.08 -1.15
N SER A 2 -8.79 0.78 -0.88
CA SER A 2 -8.18 0.32 0.37
C SER A 2 -7.32 -0.94 0.21
N ALA A 3 -6.43 -1.21 1.17
CA ALA A 3 -5.60 -2.42 1.20
C ALA A 3 -5.16 -2.83 2.62
N PHE A 4 -4.89 -4.12 2.82
CA PHE A 4 -4.29 -4.68 4.05
C PHE A 4 -2.83 -5.07 3.79
N ALA A 5 -1.92 -4.65 4.66
CA ALA A 5 -0.49 -4.98 4.63
C ALA A 5 0.11 -5.01 3.20
N PRO A 6 -0.06 -3.94 2.39
CA PRO A 6 0.33 -3.94 0.99
C PRO A 6 1.85 -3.90 0.79
N ILE A 7 2.32 -4.48 -0.32
CA ILE A 7 3.65 -4.19 -0.87
C ILE A 7 3.59 -2.84 -1.58
N CYS A 8 3.91 -1.78 -0.85
CA CYS A 8 3.80 -0.40 -1.28
C CYS A 8 4.88 0.05 -2.26
N HIS A 9 6.09 -0.51 -2.14
CA HIS A 9 7.25 -0.09 -2.93
C HIS A 9 8.05 -1.29 -3.48
N PRO A 10 7.45 -2.10 -4.37
CA PRO A 10 8.05 -3.36 -4.85
C PRO A 10 9.40 -3.18 -5.56
N THR A 11 9.71 -2.00 -6.12
CA THR A 11 11.03 -1.74 -6.70
C THR A 11 12.15 -1.64 -5.65
N GLN A 12 11.80 -1.46 -4.37
CA GLN A 12 12.73 -1.30 -3.26
C GLN A 12 12.64 -2.41 -2.20
N CYS A 13 11.90 -3.50 -2.46
CA CYS A 13 11.80 -4.63 -1.53
C CYS A 13 12.29 -5.95 -2.15
N PRO A 14 12.82 -6.89 -1.35
CA PRO A 14 13.37 -8.15 -1.87
C PRO A 14 12.40 -8.98 -2.70
N TRP A 15 11.13 -9.10 -2.28
CA TRP A 15 10.10 -9.83 -3.03
C TRP A 15 9.81 -9.17 -4.38
N GLY A 16 9.61 -7.86 -4.39
CA GLY A 16 9.32 -7.13 -5.62
C GLY A 16 10.49 -7.15 -6.59
N ILE A 17 11.73 -6.94 -6.12
CA ILE A 17 12.94 -7.06 -6.96
C ILE A 17 13.04 -8.45 -7.60
N LYS A 18 12.85 -9.51 -6.80
CA LYS A 18 12.89 -10.89 -7.30
C LYS A 18 11.80 -11.15 -8.35
N ALA A 19 10.56 -10.76 -8.06
CA ALA A 19 9.42 -10.97 -8.95
C ALA A 19 9.56 -10.17 -10.25
N PHE A 20 9.91 -8.88 -10.16
CA PHE A 20 10.07 -8.01 -11.32
C PHE A 20 11.26 -8.42 -12.18
N THR A 21 12.38 -8.85 -11.59
CA THR A 21 13.48 -9.43 -12.38
C THR A 21 13.03 -10.64 -13.19
N GLY A 22 12.20 -11.51 -12.59
CA GLY A 22 11.70 -12.71 -13.25
C GLY A 22 10.65 -12.43 -14.33
N TYR A 23 9.73 -11.49 -14.10
CA TYR A 23 8.59 -11.25 -14.99
C TYR A 23 8.79 -10.09 -15.98
N LEU A 24 9.46 -9.03 -15.54
CA LEU A 24 9.66 -7.79 -16.31
C LEU A 24 11.09 -7.67 -16.87
N GLY A 25 11.98 -8.59 -16.49
CA GLY A 25 13.39 -8.58 -16.88
C GLY A 25 14.24 -7.65 -16.01
N THR A 26 15.52 -7.55 -16.35
CA THR A 26 16.53 -6.82 -15.56
C THR A 26 16.52 -5.31 -15.78
N ASP A 27 15.78 -4.80 -16.78
CA ASP A 27 15.63 -3.36 -17.01
C ASP A 27 14.59 -2.76 -16.04
N GLN A 28 15.10 -2.18 -14.96
CA GLN A 28 14.27 -1.57 -13.90
C GLN A 28 13.48 -0.35 -14.37
N SER A 29 13.80 0.26 -15.51
CA SER A 29 13.07 1.42 -16.02
C SER A 29 11.59 1.09 -16.33
N THR A 30 11.31 -0.19 -16.57
CA THR A 30 9.96 -0.71 -16.85
C THR A 30 9.14 -0.98 -15.58
N TRP A 31 9.80 -1.13 -14.42
CA TRP A 31 9.15 -1.56 -13.18
C TRP A 31 8.31 -0.47 -12.53
N LYS A 32 8.65 0.80 -12.77
CA LYS A 32 7.96 1.96 -12.19
C LYS A 32 6.44 1.98 -12.47
N ASN A 33 6.01 1.37 -13.58
CA ASN A 33 4.60 1.28 -13.95
C ASN A 33 3.79 0.33 -13.04
N TYR A 34 4.47 -0.44 -12.18
CA TYR A 34 3.88 -1.43 -11.27
C TYR A 34 4.22 -1.17 -9.80
N ASP A 35 4.72 0.04 -9.48
CA ASP A 35 5.11 0.43 -8.14
C ASP A 35 4.24 1.58 -7.65
N ALA A 36 3.39 1.31 -6.64
CA ALA A 36 2.41 2.28 -6.16
C ALA A 36 3.07 3.58 -5.65
N THR A 37 4.22 3.47 -4.98
CA THR A 37 4.97 4.62 -4.45
C THR A 37 5.49 5.49 -5.60
N LEU A 38 6.08 4.88 -6.64
CA LEU A 38 6.55 5.61 -7.82
C LEU A 38 5.39 6.21 -8.63
N LEU A 39 4.28 5.48 -8.74
CA LEU A 39 3.09 5.95 -9.46
C LEU A 39 2.47 7.18 -8.80
N VAL A 40 2.33 7.21 -7.47
CA VAL A 40 1.81 8.39 -6.75
C VAL A 40 2.74 9.60 -6.94
N LEU A 41 4.06 9.39 -6.89
CA LEU A 41 5.03 10.46 -7.15
C LEU A 41 4.95 11.00 -8.58
N GLU A 42 4.74 10.13 -9.58
CA GLU A 42 4.68 10.51 -10.99
C GLU A 42 3.36 11.19 -11.35
N LYS A 43 2.23 10.63 -10.91
CA LYS A 43 0.90 11.12 -11.28
C LYS A 43 0.44 12.31 -10.43
N GLY A 44 1.02 12.49 -9.25
CA GLY A 44 0.58 13.49 -8.29
C GLY A 44 -0.70 13.09 -7.56
N ALA A 45 -1.22 13.98 -6.72
CA ALA A 45 -2.42 13.72 -5.94
C ALA A 45 -3.68 13.66 -6.80
N ASN A 46 -4.51 12.66 -6.55
CA ASN A 46 -5.92 12.63 -6.90
C ASN A 46 -6.74 12.82 -5.63
N THR A 47 -7.16 14.05 -5.37
CA THR A 47 -7.90 14.42 -4.15
C THR A 47 -9.32 13.85 -4.09
N ASN A 48 -9.84 13.30 -5.19
CA ASN A 48 -11.13 12.62 -5.19
C ASN A 48 -11.02 11.15 -4.76
N LEU A 49 -9.80 10.66 -4.52
CA LEU A 49 -9.53 9.28 -4.20
C LEU A 49 -8.93 9.19 -2.80
N ASP A 50 -9.74 8.75 -1.84
CA ASP A 50 -9.27 8.46 -0.49
C ASP A 50 -8.66 7.05 -0.44
N ILE A 51 -7.42 6.98 0.04
CA ILE A 51 -6.68 5.73 0.23
C ILE A 51 -6.73 5.36 1.71
N LEU A 52 -7.15 4.13 2.01
CA LEU A 52 -7.10 3.54 3.34
C LEU A 52 -6.15 2.34 3.35
N ILE A 53 -5.16 2.35 4.25
CA ILE A 53 -4.26 1.21 4.46
C ILE A 53 -4.27 0.84 5.93
N ASP A 54 -4.45 -0.44 6.20
CA ASP A 54 -4.19 -1.02 7.52
C ASP A 54 -2.94 -1.89 7.47
N GLN A 55 -2.10 -1.74 8.47
CA GLN A 55 -0.85 -2.48 8.64
C GLN A 55 -0.72 -2.96 10.09
N GLY A 56 -0.58 -4.26 10.30
CA GLY A 56 -0.23 -4.81 11.61
C GLY A 56 1.20 -4.43 12.03
N THR A 57 1.42 -4.04 13.29
CA THR A 57 2.77 -3.67 13.79
C THR A 57 3.65 -4.88 14.09
N ASP A 58 3.06 -6.03 14.38
CA ASP A 58 3.75 -7.31 14.62
C ASP A 58 3.89 -8.15 13.34
N ASP A 59 3.61 -7.56 12.19
CA ASP A 59 3.77 -8.20 10.88
C ASP A 59 5.25 -8.48 10.58
N SER A 60 5.61 -9.76 10.41
CA SER A 60 6.98 -10.16 10.09
C SER A 60 7.47 -9.56 8.77
N PHE A 61 6.60 -9.39 7.78
CA PHE A 61 6.97 -8.86 6.47
C PHE A 61 7.17 -7.35 6.47
N LEU A 62 6.56 -6.64 7.44
CA LEU A 62 6.90 -5.25 7.72
C LEU A 62 8.35 -5.14 8.23
N ASN A 63 8.70 -5.99 9.19
CA ASN A 63 10.04 -6.06 9.77
C ASN A 63 11.10 -6.49 8.75
N ASP A 64 10.75 -7.44 7.87
CA ASP A 64 11.60 -7.90 6.76
C ASP A 64 11.67 -6.91 5.59
N LYS A 65 11.09 -5.71 5.73
CA LYS A 65 11.10 -4.64 4.71
C LYS A 65 10.53 -5.06 3.36
N GLN A 66 9.49 -5.90 3.37
CA GLN A 66 8.74 -6.28 2.17
C GLN A 66 7.63 -5.27 1.84
N LEU A 67 6.98 -4.73 2.87
CA LEU A 67 5.73 -3.97 2.72
C LEU A 67 5.99 -2.49 2.44
N LEU A 68 6.87 -1.86 3.23
CA LEU A 68 7.30 -0.46 3.07
C LEU A 68 6.15 0.58 3.06
N PRO A 69 5.13 0.50 3.95
CA PRO A 69 4.06 1.50 4.01
C PRO A 69 4.57 2.93 4.29
N GLU A 70 5.69 3.06 5.02
CA GLU A 70 6.33 4.34 5.33
C GLU A 70 6.82 5.07 4.07
N ALA A 71 7.28 4.32 3.06
CA ALA A 71 7.74 4.90 1.79
C ALA A 71 6.56 5.48 1.00
N PHE A 72 5.42 4.79 1.03
CA PHE A 72 4.20 5.25 0.39
C PHE A 72 3.57 6.44 1.10
N GLU A 73 3.60 6.46 2.44
CA GLU A 73 3.14 7.60 3.22
C GLU A 73 3.96 8.86 2.88
N ALA A 74 5.29 8.76 2.88
CA ALA A 74 6.16 9.87 2.52
C ALA A 74 5.91 10.37 1.08
N ALA A 75 5.66 9.46 0.14
CA ALA A 75 5.28 9.81 -1.23
C ALA A 75 3.93 10.54 -1.31
N CYS A 76 2.91 10.04 -0.59
CA CYS A 76 1.61 10.68 -0.53
C CYS A 76 1.68 12.08 0.08
N GLN A 77 2.40 12.25 1.19
CA GLN A 77 2.64 13.54 1.82
C GLN A 77 3.32 14.53 0.88
N LYS A 78 4.33 14.07 0.12
CA LYS A 78 5.07 14.91 -0.82
C LYS A 78 4.21 15.48 -1.94
N VAL A 79 3.24 14.71 -2.44
CA VAL A 79 2.36 15.15 -3.55
C VAL A 79 1.01 15.69 -3.08
N GLY A 80 0.70 15.57 -1.79
CA GLY A 80 -0.60 15.96 -1.21
C GLY A 80 -1.74 14.97 -1.48
N GLN A 81 -1.42 13.69 -1.68
CA GLN A 81 -2.42 12.62 -1.88
C GLN A 81 -3.08 12.27 -0.55
N PRO A 82 -4.43 12.31 -0.44
CA PRO A 82 -5.12 11.81 0.75
C PRO A 82 -4.80 10.33 1.02
N LEU A 83 -4.26 10.07 2.21
CA LEU A 83 -3.95 8.75 2.73
C LEU A 83 -4.34 8.67 4.20
N THR A 84 -5.08 7.64 4.55
CA THR A 84 -5.28 7.18 5.93
C THR A 84 -4.49 5.88 6.10
N LEU A 85 -3.32 5.97 6.73
CA LEU A 85 -2.52 4.82 7.12
C LEU A 85 -2.75 4.53 8.61
N ARG A 86 -3.24 3.34 8.94
CA ARG A 86 -3.49 2.90 10.32
C ARG A 86 -2.52 1.78 10.68
N MET A 87 -1.69 2.04 11.68
CA MET A 87 -0.80 1.05 12.29
C MET A 87 -1.57 0.35 13.41
N GLN A 88 -1.87 -0.94 13.23
CA GLN A 88 -2.69 -1.72 14.15
C GLN A 88 -1.79 -2.50 15.11
N GLU A 89 -1.73 -2.01 16.35
CA GLU A 89 -0.83 -2.53 17.38
C GLU A 89 -1.11 -4.01 17.71
N GLY A 90 -0.07 -4.85 17.67
CA GLY A 90 -0.16 -6.26 18.04
C GLY A 90 -0.76 -7.19 16.97
N TYR A 91 -1.10 -6.66 15.80
CA TYR A 91 -1.63 -7.45 14.69
C TYR A 91 -0.52 -7.91 13.75
N ASP A 92 -0.67 -9.14 13.23
CA ASP A 92 0.24 -9.79 12.29
C ASP A 92 -0.27 -9.70 10.83
N HIS A 93 0.29 -10.53 9.94
CA HIS A 93 -0.12 -10.63 8.53
C HIS A 93 -1.30 -11.61 8.29
N GLY A 94 -1.87 -12.18 9.36
CA GLY A 94 -2.84 -13.25 9.28
C GLY A 94 -4.26 -12.78 8.92
N TYR A 95 -5.14 -13.74 8.61
CA TYR A 95 -6.56 -13.43 8.39
C TYR A 95 -7.29 -12.97 9.65
N TYR A 96 -6.74 -13.18 10.85
CA TYR A 96 -7.28 -12.58 12.07
C TYR A 96 -7.15 -11.05 12.05
N PHE A 97 -6.02 -10.52 11.59
CA PHE A 97 -5.85 -9.10 11.31
C PHE A 97 -6.86 -8.61 10.27
N ILE A 98 -6.90 -9.25 9.10
CA ILE A 98 -7.80 -8.85 8.01
C ILE A 98 -9.27 -8.85 8.45
N SER A 99 -9.73 -9.94 9.07
CA SER A 99 -11.13 -10.09 9.49
C SER A 99 -11.54 -9.09 10.56
N THR A 100 -10.62 -8.70 11.45
CA THR A 100 -10.88 -7.67 12.48
C THR A 100 -11.24 -6.32 11.86
N PHE A 101 -10.55 -5.91 10.79
CA PHE A 101 -10.69 -4.59 10.20
C PHE A 101 -11.49 -4.57 8.89
N MET A 102 -11.95 -5.73 8.41
CA MET A 102 -12.69 -5.88 7.15
C MET A 102 -13.94 -4.99 7.07
N GLU A 103 -14.72 -4.90 8.15
CA GLU A 103 -15.91 -4.05 8.20
C GLU A 103 -15.57 -2.58 7.88
N SER A 104 -14.46 -2.07 8.43
CA SER A 104 -14.01 -0.70 8.17
C SER A 104 -13.67 -0.48 6.69
N HIS A 105 -13.11 -1.47 6.02
CA HIS A 105 -12.79 -1.37 4.59
C HIS A 105 -14.06 -1.44 3.73
N ILE A 106 -15.01 -2.30 4.09
CA ILE A 106 -16.32 -2.39 3.42
C ILE A 106 -17.03 -1.03 3.50
N ASN A 107 -17.08 -0.42 4.69
CA ASN A 107 -17.72 0.88 4.89
C ASN A 107 -17.02 1.99 4.09
N HIS A 108 -15.68 2.04 4.11
CA HIS A 108 -14.88 2.97 3.30
C HIS A 108 -15.23 2.88 1.80
N HIS A 109 -15.44 1.66 1.29
CA HIS A 109 -15.85 1.47 -0.10
C HIS A 109 -17.33 1.83 -0.35
N ALA A 110 -18.23 1.44 0.55
CA ALA A 110 -19.65 1.73 0.45
C ALA A 110 -19.93 3.24 0.44
N ASP A 111 -19.21 4.01 1.27
CA ASP A 111 -19.33 5.46 1.36
C ASP A 111 -18.99 6.18 0.05
N VAL A 112 -18.10 5.61 -0.77
CA VAL A 112 -17.75 6.18 -2.07
C VAL A 112 -18.71 5.72 -3.17
N LEU A 113 -19.17 4.47 -3.12
CA LEU A 113 -20.07 3.89 -4.12
C LEU A 113 -21.50 4.42 -4.04
N HIS A 114 -21.94 4.83 -2.85
CA HIS A 114 -23.28 5.36 -2.60
C HIS A 114 -23.34 6.89 -2.51
N LYS A 115 -22.28 7.61 -2.89
CA LYS A 115 -22.33 9.08 -2.99
C LYS A 115 -23.37 9.48 -4.07
N PRO A 116 -24.40 10.26 -3.71
CA PRO A 116 -25.40 10.75 -4.67
C PRO A 116 -24.82 11.77 -5.66
#